data_AF-A0A5C9BCK0-F1
#
_entry.id   AF-A0A5C9BCK0-F1
#
_cell.length_a   1.000
_cell.length_b   1.000
_cell.length_c   1.000
_cell.angle_alpha   90.00
_cell.angle_beta   90.00
_cell.angle_gamma   90.00
#
_symmetry.space_group_name_H-M   'P 1'
#
loop_
_entity.id
_entity.type
_entity.pdbx_description
1 polymer ?
#
loop_
_entity_poly.entity_id
_entity_poly.type
_entity_poly.pdbx_seq_one_letter_code
_entity_poly.pdbx_strand_id
1 'polypeptide(L)'
;SAIGDGPYDVLHGQTLMVSVPGILGNDTDFDGDVLTLTVVDQPAHGSLTVNGDGSFSYTPSSNTFTGADSFTYKVNDGLIDSDIVTVTLSVSNYAPGASDDYFSTGKDQVLSDNILNNDYEMDSDPVAITVLTQPSHGMISIGTNGSLSYTPDSGFVGTDSFTYQLNDGLEDSNVATVTIDVYETSMPLMGSTLSEDNSTVERLTPAQLRSVVVAAIQRWEAAINNVEITQALWTVDFRIADLPGTQLGGTYVESGVVRIDVNGAGVGWFIDQTPLTDERIARTRVDDGSDRSRNPPVADGGTSCRRG
;
A
#
# COMPACT_ATOMS: atom_id res chain seq x y z
N SER A 1 7.80 -24.35 48.27
CA SER A 1 6.43 -24.07 47.81
C SER A 1 6.42 -23.81 46.33
N ALA A 2 5.50 -24.45 45.61
CA ALA A 2 5.14 -24.05 44.25
C ALA A 2 4.06 -22.97 44.27
N ILE A 3 4.07 -22.03 43.33
CA ILE A 3 3.07 -20.97 43.17
C ILE A 3 2.58 -21.01 41.71
N GLY A 4 1.27 -20.92 41.49
CA GLY A 4 0.71 -20.98 40.13
C GLY A 4 1.27 -19.88 39.22
N ASP A 5 1.54 -20.26 37.97
CA ASP A 5 2.04 -19.37 36.92
C ASP A 5 0.99 -19.07 35.85
N GLY A 6 1.25 -17.98 35.12
CA GLY A 6 0.45 -17.61 33.96
C GLY A 6 -0.84 -16.85 34.29
N PRO A 7 -1.65 -16.53 33.27
CA PRO A 7 -1.70 -17.23 31.98
C PRO A 7 -0.53 -16.92 31.05
N TYR A 8 -0.14 -17.93 30.25
CA TYR A 8 0.72 -17.74 29.09
C TYR A 8 -0.12 -17.79 27.81
N ASP A 9 0.14 -16.86 26.89
CA ASP A 9 -0.56 -16.77 25.61
C ASP A 9 0.29 -17.33 24.46
N VAL A 10 -0.37 -17.97 23.51
CA VAL A 10 0.23 -18.44 22.26
C VAL A 10 -0.77 -18.35 21.14
N LEU A 11 -0.29 -18.10 19.92
CA LEU A 11 -1.11 -18.18 18.73
C LEU A 11 -1.35 -19.64 18.35
N HIS A 12 -2.52 -19.94 17.79
CA HIS A 12 -2.78 -21.25 17.22
C HIS A 12 -1.71 -21.60 16.17
N GLY A 13 -1.39 -22.89 16.04
CA GLY A 13 -0.34 -23.36 15.13
C GLY A 13 1.11 -22.98 15.50
N GLN A 14 1.32 -22.06 16.44
CA GLN A 14 2.64 -21.60 16.86
C GLN A 14 3.16 -22.32 18.12
N THR A 15 4.47 -22.24 18.35
CA THR A 15 5.09 -22.80 19.55
C THR A 15 5.46 -21.68 20.53
N LEU A 16 4.91 -21.76 21.74
CA LEU A 16 5.33 -20.94 22.86
C LEU A 16 6.66 -21.48 23.41
N MET A 17 7.63 -20.58 23.56
CA MET A 17 8.91 -20.85 24.22
C MET A 17 9.06 -19.93 25.42
N VAL A 18 9.08 -20.51 26.62
CA VAL A 18 9.31 -19.76 27.86
C VAL A 18 10.72 -20.06 28.37
N SER A 19 11.54 -19.02 28.44
CA SER A 19 12.92 -19.09 28.93
C SER A 19 13.00 -19.18 30.45
N VAL A 20 14.15 -19.59 30.96
CA VAL A 20 14.47 -19.57 32.40
C VAL A 20 14.23 -18.19 33.03
N PRO A 21 13.76 -18.13 34.29
CA PRO A 21 13.49 -19.25 35.19
C PRO A 21 12.15 -19.97 34.92
N GLY A 22 11.38 -19.51 33.92
CA GLY A 22 10.08 -20.04 33.55
C GLY A 22 9.15 -20.22 34.75
N ILE A 23 8.57 -21.41 34.89
CA ILE A 23 7.62 -21.75 35.95
C ILE A 23 8.27 -21.99 37.32
N LEU A 24 9.59 -21.87 37.44
CA LEU A 24 10.28 -21.87 38.75
C LEU A 24 10.54 -20.45 39.27
N GLY A 25 10.22 -19.42 38.49
CA GLY A 25 10.64 -18.03 38.79
C GLY A 25 10.02 -17.43 40.05
N ASN A 26 8.84 -17.90 40.44
CA ASN A 26 8.08 -17.49 41.64
C ASN A 26 8.11 -18.56 42.75
N ASP A 27 8.67 -19.74 42.48
CA ASP A 27 8.78 -20.82 43.43
C ASP A 27 9.91 -20.57 44.43
N THR A 28 9.68 -20.95 45.69
CA THR A 28 10.63 -20.66 46.76
C THR A 28 10.74 -21.83 47.71
N ASP A 29 11.95 -22.03 48.23
CA ASP A 29 12.19 -22.86 49.40
C ASP A 29 12.66 -21.99 50.57
N PHE A 30 12.20 -22.29 51.78
CA PHE A 30 12.52 -21.46 52.96
C PHE A 30 13.97 -21.65 53.41
N ASP A 31 14.49 -22.87 53.31
CA ASP A 31 15.85 -23.23 53.71
C ASP A 31 16.87 -22.94 52.59
N GLY A 32 16.38 -22.62 51.38
CA GLY A 32 17.16 -22.22 50.22
C GLY A 32 17.64 -23.40 49.37
N ASP A 33 17.00 -24.56 49.52
CA ASP A 33 17.33 -25.76 48.76
C ASP A 33 16.96 -25.63 47.27
N VAL A 34 17.69 -26.36 46.43
CA VAL A 34 17.44 -26.37 44.98
C VAL A 34 16.17 -27.15 44.70
N LEU A 35 15.20 -26.48 44.06
CA LEU A 35 13.94 -27.09 43.66
C LEU A 35 14.10 -27.93 42.39
N THR A 36 13.53 -29.13 42.42
CA THR A 36 13.40 -30.02 41.25
C THR A 36 11.95 -30.12 40.82
N LEU A 37 11.69 -30.04 39.52
CA LEU A 37 10.35 -29.97 38.96
C LEU A 37 9.85 -31.34 38.49
N THR A 38 8.56 -31.64 38.75
CA THR A 38 7.85 -32.77 38.15
C THR A 38 6.51 -32.31 37.59
N VAL A 39 6.28 -32.55 36.30
CA VAL A 39 4.96 -32.39 35.67
C VAL A 39 4.04 -33.53 36.12
N VAL A 40 2.83 -33.17 36.58
CA VAL A 40 1.84 -34.10 37.10
C VAL A 40 0.83 -34.46 36.02
N ASP A 41 0.16 -33.46 35.44
CA ASP A 41 -0.76 -33.62 34.32
C ASP A 41 -0.26 -32.84 33.10
N GLN A 42 -0.37 -33.46 31.93
CA GLN A 42 -0.06 -32.84 30.63
C GLN A 42 -1.25 -32.00 30.11
N PRO A 43 -1.01 -31.04 29.21
CA PRO A 43 -2.09 -30.34 28.52
C PRO A 43 -2.96 -31.29 27.70
N ALA A 44 -4.25 -30.94 27.59
CA ALA A 44 -5.22 -31.75 26.84
C ALA A 44 -5.20 -31.45 25.34
N HIS A 45 -4.73 -30.25 24.95
CA HIS A 45 -4.85 -29.72 23.60
C HIS A 45 -3.51 -29.29 23.01
N GLY A 46 -2.39 -29.77 23.54
CA GLY A 46 -1.06 -29.57 22.97
C GLY A 46 0.01 -30.52 23.48
N SER A 47 1.22 -30.31 22.98
CA SER A 47 2.43 -31.02 23.42
C SER A 47 3.26 -30.08 24.28
N LEU A 48 3.67 -30.54 25.45
CA LEU A 48 4.48 -29.79 26.39
C LEU A 48 5.83 -30.49 26.61
N THR A 49 6.91 -29.71 26.59
CA THR A 49 8.23 -30.12 27.08
C THR A 49 8.64 -29.15 28.18
N VAL A 50 8.85 -29.64 29.40
CA VAL A 50 9.37 -28.85 30.52
C VAL A 50 10.78 -29.31 30.85
N ASN A 51 11.71 -28.36 30.99
CA ASN A 51 13.07 -28.61 31.40
C ASN A 51 13.22 -28.42 32.92
N GLY A 52 14.22 -29.07 33.52
CA GLY A 52 14.46 -29.00 34.97
C GLY A 52 14.85 -27.61 35.48
N ASP A 53 15.20 -26.67 34.61
CA ASP A 53 15.50 -25.27 34.93
C ASP A 53 14.26 -24.36 34.90
N GLY A 54 13.07 -24.94 34.74
CA GLY A 54 11.79 -24.25 34.70
C GLY A 54 11.42 -23.69 33.33
N SER A 55 12.33 -23.68 32.35
CA SER A 55 11.97 -23.35 30.96
C SER A 55 11.05 -24.42 30.36
N PHE A 56 10.18 -24.02 29.44
CA PHE A 56 9.29 -24.96 28.75
C PHE A 56 8.94 -24.53 27.33
N SER A 57 8.49 -25.49 26.54
CA SER A 57 7.88 -25.27 25.23
C SER A 57 6.49 -25.89 25.17
N TYR A 58 5.54 -25.18 24.60
CA TYR A 58 4.18 -25.69 24.35
C TYR A 58 3.78 -25.44 22.89
N THR A 59 3.26 -26.47 22.24
CA THR A 59 2.72 -26.39 20.88
C THR A 59 1.28 -26.93 20.89
N PRO A 60 0.26 -26.16 20.48
CA PRO A 60 -1.09 -26.67 20.28
C PRO A 60 -1.12 -27.88 19.36
N SER A 61 -2.00 -28.83 19.65
CA SER A 61 -2.13 -30.12 18.95
C SER A 61 -2.67 -30.00 17.53
N SER A 62 -3.33 -28.88 17.23
CA SER A 62 -3.88 -28.56 15.92
C SER A 62 -3.59 -27.09 15.63
N ASN A 63 -3.40 -26.77 14.34
CA ASN A 63 -3.40 -25.40 13.87
C ASN A 63 -4.79 -24.76 13.92
N THR A 64 -5.84 -25.49 14.33
CA THR A 64 -7.20 -24.95 14.47
C THR A 64 -7.69 -24.86 15.91
N PHE A 65 -6.87 -25.25 16.88
CA PHE A 65 -7.27 -25.18 18.28
C PHE A 65 -7.14 -23.75 18.79
N THR A 66 -8.24 -23.20 19.31
CA THR A 66 -8.28 -21.96 20.08
C THR A 66 -9.01 -22.22 21.41
N GLY A 67 -8.62 -21.50 22.45
CA GLY A 67 -9.19 -21.63 23.79
C GLY A 67 -8.16 -21.94 24.87
N ALA A 68 -8.65 -22.30 26.05
CA ALA A 68 -7.81 -22.55 27.20
C ALA A 68 -7.24 -23.97 27.21
N ASP A 69 -5.99 -24.10 27.65
CA ASP A 69 -5.35 -25.36 28.02
C ASP A 69 -4.61 -25.18 29.35
N SER A 70 -4.14 -26.27 29.95
CA SER A 70 -3.42 -26.18 31.21
C SER A 70 -2.63 -27.45 31.49
N PHE A 71 -1.55 -27.30 32.25
CA PHE A 71 -0.83 -28.44 32.81
C PHE A 71 -0.60 -28.20 34.30
N THR A 72 -0.29 -29.26 35.05
CA THR A 72 -0.03 -29.16 36.48
C THR A 72 1.37 -29.64 36.81
N TYR A 73 2.00 -29.02 37.81
CA TYR A 73 3.32 -29.44 38.28
C TYR A 73 3.42 -29.32 39.80
N LYS A 74 4.49 -29.89 40.32
CA LYS A 74 4.95 -29.72 41.69
C LYS A 74 6.46 -29.61 41.72
N VAL A 75 6.99 -29.05 42.80
CA VAL A 75 8.43 -28.97 43.07
C VAL A 75 8.81 -29.80 44.28
N ASN A 76 10.04 -30.28 44.31
CA ASN A 76 10.61 -31.06 45.40
C ASN A 76 11.98 -30.46 45.80
N ASP A 77 12.19 -30.27 47.09
CA ASP A 77 13.42 -29.71 47.70
C ASP A 77 14.50 -30.79 47.97
N GLY A 78 14.24 -32.05 47.61
CA GLY A 78 15.04 -33.22 47.94
C GLY A 78 14.46 -34.06 49.09
N LEU A 79 13.44 -33.57 49.79
CA LEU A 79 12.79 -34.23 50.91
C LEU A 79 11.27 -34.34 50.73
N ILE A 80 10.60 -33.22 50.42
CA ILE A 80 9.14 -33.13 50.35
C ILE A 80 8.67 -32.49 49.05
N ASP A 81 7.51 -32.93 48.59
CA ASP A 81 6.81 -32.31 47.47
C ASP A 81 6.01 -31.10 47.96
N SER A 82 5.91 -30.08 47.10
CA SER A 82 4.93 -29.02 47.24
C SER A 82 3.51 -29.52 46.95
N ASP A 83 2.53 -28.65 47.23
CA ASP A 83 1.21 -28.77 46.63
C ASP A 83 1.31 -28.73 45.09
N ILE A 84 0.33 -29.36 44.43
CA ILE A 84 0.19 -29.30 42.98
C ILE A 84 -0.33 -27.93 42.60
N VAL A 85 0.32 -27.29 41.64
CA VAL A 85 -0.10 -26.02 41.06
C VAL A 85 -0.45 -26.18 39.59
N THR A 86 -1.30 -25.29 39.10
CA THR A 86 -1.76 -25.27 37.71
C THR A 86 -1.11 -24.12 36.97
N VAL A 87 -0.62 -24.40 35.77
CA VAL A 87 -0.19 -23.41 34.79
C VAL A 87 -1.27 -23.32 33.73
N THR A 88 -1.77 -22.11 33.47
CA THR A 88 -2.81 -21.87 32.46
C THR A 88 -2.20 -21.38 31.16
N LEU A 89 -2.74 -21.89 30.05
CA LEU A 89 -2.37 -21.56 28.69
C LEU A 89 -3.60 -21.03 27.96
N SER A 90 -3.43 -20.04 27.11
CA SER A 90 -4.48 -19.46 26.28
C SER A 90 -4.01 -19.45 24.83
N VAL A 91 -4.76 -20.14 23.97
CA VAL A 91 -4.50 -20.22 22.53
C VAL A 91 -5.47 -19.32 21.79
N SER A 92 -4.96 -18.31 21.09
CA SER A 92 -5.77 -17.33 20.36
C SER A 92 -5.58 -17.41 18.84
N ASN A 93 -6.55 -16.86 18.11
CA ASN A 93 -6.52 -16.58 16.68
C ASN A 93 -6.67 -15.07 16.47
N TYR A 94 -5.91 -14.50 15.56
CA TYR A 94 -6.11 -13.16 15.02
C TYR A 94 -6.60 -13.30 13.58
N ALA A 95 -7.89 -13.01 13.37
CA ALA A 95 -8.45 -13.00 12.02
C ALA A 95 -7.63 -12.11 11.05
N PRO A 96 -7.54 -12.49 9.76
CA PRO A 96 -6.85 -11.70 8.76
C PRO A 96 -7.48 -10.31 8.62
N GLY A 97 -6.67 -9.34 8.18
CA GLY A 97 -7.15 -8.01 7.82
C GLY A 97 -7.08 -7.78 6.32
N ALA A 98 -8.23 -7.48 5.70
CA ALA A 98 -8.31 -7.13 4.29
C ALA A 98 -8.45 -5.60 4.13
N SER A 99 -7.67 -4.99 3.26
CA SER A 99 -7.68 -3.55 3.00
C SER A 99 -8.23 -3.24 1.62
N ASP A 100 -8.94 -2.12 1.46
CA ASP A 100 -9.45 -1.70 0.16
C ASP A 100 -8.31 -1.46 -0.85
N ASP A 101 -8.53 -1.87 -2.09
CA ASP A 101 -7.59 -1.72 -3.20
C ASP A 101 -8.05 -0.70 -4.22
N TYR A 102 -7.09 -0.02 -4.83
CA TYR A 102 -7.32 0.93 -5.91
C TYR A 102 -6.35 0.69 -7.05
N PHE A 103 -6.89 0.33 -8.21
CA PHE A 103 -6.12 0.11 -9.42
C PHE A 103 -6.66 0.93 -10.58
N SER A 104 -5.89 0.94 -11.66
CA SER A 104 -6.29 1.60 -12.90
C SER A 104 -5.74 0.86 -14.10
N THR A 105 -6.51 0.82 -15.18
CA THR A 105 -6.07 0.24 -16.45
C THR A 105 -6.63 1.01 -17.62
N GLY A 106 -6.02 0.80 -18.78
CA GLY A 106 -6.54 1.32 -20.03
C GLY A 106 -7.80 0.59 -20.50
N LYS A 107 -8.67 1.31 -21.22
CA LYS A 107 -9.76 0.72 -22.02
C LYS A 107 -9.21 -0.39 -22.90
N ASP A 108 -9.90 -1.53 -22.88
CA ASP A 108 -9.53 -2.76 -23.59
C ASP A 108 -8.14 -3.32 -23.20
N GLN A 109 -7.57 -2.92 -22.06
CA GLN A 109 -6.29 -3.44 -21.55
C GLN A 109 -6.51 -4.28 -20.28
N VAL A 110 -5.88 -5.45 -20.25
CA VAL A 110 -5.90 -6.33 -19.07
C VAL A 110 -5.06 -5.70 -17.96
N LEU A 111 -5.65 -5.53 -16.78
CA LEU A 111 -4.94 -5.24 -15.54
C LEU A 111 -4.36 -6.55 -14.98
N SER A 112 -3.09 -6.52 -14.59
CA SER A 112 -2.44 -7.59 -13.82
C SER A 112 -1.81 -6.99 -12.57
N ASP A 113 -2.27 -7.41 -11.39
CA ASP A 113 -1.78 -6.90 -10.11
C ASP A 113 -1.94 -7.97 -9.00
N ASN A 114 -1.79 -7.58 -7.73
CA ASN A 114 -2.04 -8.45 -6.58
C ASN A 114 -2.83 -7.72 -5.49
N ILE A 115 -3.98 -8.30 -5.10
CA ILE A 115 -4.89 -7.73 -4.08
C ILE A 115 -4.45 -7.98 -2.63
N LEU A 116 -3.45 -8.85 -2.39
CA LEU A 116 -2.96 -9.15 -1.05
C LEU A 116 -1.80 -8.23 -0.61
N ASN A 117 -1.36 -7.29 -1.45
CA ASN A 117 -0.17 -6.48 -1.19
C ASN A 117 -0.31 -5.56 0.04
N ASN A 118 -1.53 -5.18 0.39
CA ASN A 118 -1.91 -4.30 1.50
C ASN A 118 -2.67 -5.03 2.62
N ASP A 119 -2.82 -6.34 2.51
CA ASP A 119 -3.48 -7.20 3.49
C ASP A 119 -2.48 -7.72 4.53
N TYR A 120 -2.98 -8.16 5.68
CA TYR A 120 -2.14 -8.71 6.74
C TYR A 120 -2.75 -9.95 7.39
N GLU A 121 -1.85 -10.85 7.82
CA GLU A 121 -2.13 -11.95 8.72
C GLU A 121 -0.98 -12.00 9.76
N MET A 122 -1.31 -11.88 11.04
CA MET A 122 -0.40 -11.85 12.18
C MET A 122 0.04 -13.26 12.62
N ASP A 123 -0.79 -14.27 12.43
CA ASP A 123 -0.52 -15.65 12.86
C ASP A 123 0.38 -16.40 11.85
N SER A 124 0.58 -15.79 10.68
CA SER A 124 1.34 -16.29 9.53
C SER A 124 0.70 -17.50 8.85
N ASP A 125 -0.61 -17.63 8.96
CA ASP A 125 -1.37 -18.67 8.30
C ASP A 125 -1.63 -18.39 6.82
N PRO A 126 -1.79 -19.45 6.00
CA PRO A 126 -2.25 -19.28 4.63
C PRO A 126 -3.68 -18.73 4.61
N VAL A 127 -3.90 -17.63 3.88
CA VAL A 127 -5.24 -17.06 3.69
C VAL A 127 -5.90 -17.56 2.41
N ALA A 128 -7.19 -17.90 2.51
CA ALA A 128 -8.06 -18.21 1.37
C ALA A 128 -8.86 -16.96 0.96
N ILE A 129 -8.93 -16.68 -0.33
CA ILE A 129 -9.65 -15.53 -0.89
C ILE A 129 -11.04 -15.96 -1.34
N THR A 130 -12.07 -15.27 -0.84
CA THR A 130 -13.45 -15.44 -1.31
C THR A 130 -13.93 -14.14 -1.95
N VAL A 131 -14.29 -14.20 -3.23
CA VAL A 131 -14.95 -13.09 -3.92
C VAL A 131 -16.44 -13.08 -3.59
N LEU A 132 -16.95 -11.97 -3.07
CA LEU A 132 -18.32 -11.82 -2.63
C LEU A 132 -19.23 -11.19 -3.70
N THR A 133 -18.71 -10.19 -4.40
CA THR A 133 -19.39 -9.57 -5.56
C THR A 133 -18.49 -9.59 -6.77
N GLN A 134 -19.08 -9.60 -7.97
CA GLN A 134 -18.34 -9.51 -9.22
C GLN A 134 -18.37 -8.06 -9.76
N PRO A 135 -17.37 -7.66 -10.55
CA PRO A 135 -17.45 -6.42 -11.32
C PRO A 135 -18.64 -6.42 -12.26
N SER A 136 -19.17 -5.23 -12.58
CA SER A 136 -20.30 -5.06 -13.49
C SER A 136 -19.89 -4.82 -14.94
N HIS A 137 -18.62 -4.46 -15.17
CA HIS A 137 -18.10 -4.01 -16.46
C HIS A 137 -16.76 -4.66 -16.82
N GLY A 138 -16.56 -5.89 -16.37
CA GLY A 138 -15.44 -6.73 -16.76
C GLY A 138 -15.47 -8.09 -16.09
N MET A 139 -14.41 -8.87 -16.30
CA MET A 139 -14.22 -10.19 -15.69
C MET A 139 -12.92 -10.24 -14.90
N ILE A 140 -12.95 -10.92 -13.76
CA ILE A 140 -11.78 -11.17 -12.93
C ILE A 140 -11.38 -12.65 -12.92
N SER A 141 -10.09 -12.88 -12.77
CA SER A 141 -9.50 -14.15 -12.37
C SER A 141 -8.53 -13.87 -11.24
N ILE A 142 -8.71 -14.53 -10.08
CA ILE A 142 -7.87 -14.36 -8.90
C ILE A 142 -7.20 -15.69 -8.57
N GLY A 143 -5.87 -15.69 -8.50
CA GLY A 143 -5.07 -16.82 -8.03
C GLY A 143 -5.05 -16.92 -6.50
N THR A 144 -4.71 -18.09 -5.97
CA THR A 144 -4.62 -18.31 -4.51
C THR A 144 -3.54 -17.49 -3.81
N ASN A 145 -2.60 -16.93 -4.58
CA ASN A 145 -1.55 -16.03 -4.09
C ASN A 145 -1.94 -14.54 -4.23
N GLY A 146 -3.21 -14.24 -4.48
CA GLY A 146 -3.70 -12.87 -4.66
C GLY A 146 -3.52 -12.28 -6.05
N SER A 147 -2.87 -12.99 -6.98
CA SER A 147 -2.66 -12.48 -8.33
C SER A 147 -4.00 -12.24 -9.02
N LEU A 148 -4.28 -10.96 -9.30
CA LEU A 148 -5.47 -10.47 -9.97
C LEU A 148 -5.19 -10.30 -11.46
N SER A 149 -6.08 -10.83 -12.29
CA SER A 149 -6.25 -10.40 -13.67
C SER A 149 -7.66 -9.86 -13.85
N TYR A 150 -7.78 -8.61 -14.31
CA TYR A 150 -9.05 -7.98 -14.66
C TYR A 150 -9.05 -7.59 -16.13
N THR A 151 -10.08 -8.03 -16.85
CA THR A 151 -10.32 -7.66 -18.25
C THR A 151 -11.60 -6.82 -18.32
N PRO A 152 -11.51 -5.51 -18.63
CA PRO A 152 -12.69 -4.68 -18.83
C PRO A 152 -13.54 -5.21 -19.99
N ASP A 153 -14.85 -5.00 -19.91
CA ASP A 153 -15.74 -5.15 -21.06
C ASP A 153 -15.28 -4.24 -22.19
N SER A 154 -15.48 -4.70 -23.43
CA SER A 154 -14.95 -3.98 -24.58
C SER A 154 -15.54 -2.56 -24.66
N GLY A 155 -14.66 -1.57 -24.78
CA GLY A 155 -15.03 -0.16 -24.84
C GLY A 155 -15.42 0.49 -23.51
N PHE A 156 -15.39 -0.24 -22.39
CA PHE A 156 -15.75 0.32 -21.09
C PHE A 156 -14.75 1.39 -20.63
N VAL A 157 -15.28 2.52 -20.17
CA VAL A 157 -14.54 3.63 -19.54
C VAL A 157 -15.36 4.08 -18.34
N GLY A 158 -14.73 4.18 -17.20
CA GLY A 158 -15.39 4.47 -15.93
C GLY A 158 -14.81 3.64 -14.80
N THR A 159 -15.48 3.67 -13.66
CA THR A 159 -15.08 2.91 -12.47
C THR A 159 -15.87 1.61 -12.40
N ASP A 160 -15.18 0.51 -12.10
CA ASP A 160 -15.78 -0.78 -11.77
C ASP A 160 -15.30 -1.24 -10.39
N SER A 161 -16.02 -2.16 -9.76
CA SER A 161 -15.64 -2.64 -8.44
C SER A 161 -16.13 -4.04 -8.11
N PHE A 162 -15.41 -4.69 -7.22
CA PHE A 162 -15.80 -5.96 -6.63
C PHE A 162 -15.37 -6.02 -5.16
N THR A 163 -15.93 -6.96 -4.40
CA THR A 163 -15.59 -7.12 -2.98
C THR A 163 -15.08 -8.53 -2.71
N TYR A 164 -14.16 -8.64 -1.76
CA TYR A 164 -13.60 -9.92 -1.32
C TYR A 164 -13.43 -9.95 0.20
N GLN A 165 -13.15 -11.14 0.70
CA GLN A 165 -12.83 -11.42 2.10
C GLN A 165 -11.76 -12.51 2.15
N LEU A 166 -10.93 -12.48 3.17
CA LEU A 166 -9.92 -13.48 3.49
C LEU A 166 -10.42 -14.41 4.59
N ASN A 167 -9.92 -15.64 4.61
CA ASN A 167 -10.17 -16.61 5.67
C ASN A 167 -8.86 -17.35 6.00
N ASP A 168 -8.46 -17.39 7.26
CA ASP A 168 -7.24 -18.07 7.75
C ASP A 168 -7.46 -19.59 8.03
N GLY A 169 -8.66 -20.10 7.76
CA GLY A 169 -9.10 -21.45 8.11
C GLY A 169 -9.95 -21.53 9.39
N LEU A 170 -10.05 -20.44 10.14
CA LEU A 170 -10.82 -20.31 11.38
C LEU A 170 -11.81 -19.16 11.34
N GLU A 171 -11.36 -17.96 10.97
CA GLU A 171 -12.15 -16.73 10.97
C GLU A 171 -12.03 -15.98 9.64
N ASP A 172 -13.08 -15.25 9.31
CA ASP A 172 -13.10 -14.37 8.15
C ASP A 172 -12.59 -12.97 8.51
N SER A 173 -11.91 -12.32 7.57
CA SER A 173 -11.53 -10.90 7.68
C SER A 173 -12.75 -9.97 7.66
N ASN A 174 -12.52 -8.66 7.75
CA ASN A 174 -13.50 -7.70 7.21
C ASN A 174 -13.63 -7.85 5.68
N VAL A 175 -14.72 -7.32 5.12
CA VAL A 175 -14.88 -7.21 3.66
C VAL A 175 -14.04 -6.04 3.15
N ALA A 176 -13.28 -6.27 2.08
CA ALA A 176 -12.54 -5.25 1.34
C ALA A 176 -13.16 -5.01 -0.03
N THR A 177 -13.08 -3.76 -0.50
CA THR A 177 -13.53 -3.32 -1.82
C THR A 177 -12.34 -3.05 -2.73
N VAL A 178 -12.34 -3.67 -3.90
CA VAL A 178 -11.41 -3.35 -4.99
C VAL A 178 -12.11 -2.39 -5.94
N THR A 179 -11.49 -1.22 -6.16
CA THR A 179 -11.96 -0.22 -7.13
C THR A 179 -11.00 -0.14 -8.30
N ILE A 180 -11.52 -0.21 -9.53
CA ILE A 180 -10.72 -0.16 -10.75
C ILE A 180 -11.19 0.98 -11.64
N ASP A 181 -10.33 1.96 -11.87
CA ASP A 181 -10.58 3.05 -12.82
C ASP A 181 -10.09 2.67 -14.22
N VAL A 182 -11.02 2.53 -15.18
CA VAL A 182 -10.72 2.25 -16.59
C VAL A 182 -10.72 3.56 -17.38
N TYR A 183 -9.56 3.94 -17.90
CA TYR A 183 -9.36 5.20 -18.62
C TYR A 183 -9.16 5.01 -20.13
N GLU A 184 -9.48 6.04 -20.92
CA GLU A 184 -9.27 6.00 -22.36
C GLU A 184 -7.79 5.84 -22.75
N THR A 185 -7.48 4.89 -23.63
CA THR A 185 -6.11 4.59 -24.07
C THR A 185 -5.69 5.31 -25.34
N SER A 186 -6.66 5.71 -26.16
CA SER A 186 -6.40 6.53 -27.33
C SER A 186 -6.24 7.98 -26.92
N MET A 187 -5.08 8.57 -27.23
CA MET A 187 -5.05 10.00 -27.48
C MET A 187 -6.07 10.27 -28.58
N PRO A 188 -6.95 11.29 -28.48
CA PRO A 188 -7.68 11.73 -29.66
C PRO A 188 -6.62 11.95 -30.75
N LEU A 189 -6.89 11.45 -31.96
CA LEU A 189 -6.01 11.66 -33.09
C LEU A 189 -5.86 13.18 -33.26
N MET A 190 -4.75 13.78 -32.78
CA MET A 190 -4.37 15.13 -33.18
C MET A 190 -3.81 15.02 -34.60
N GLY A 191 -4.72 14.77 -35.53
CA GLY A 191 -4.45 14.32 -36.87
C GLY A 191 -5.19 15.16 -37.90
N SER A 192 -5.09 16.47 -37.80
CA SER A 192 -5.01 17.35 -38.95
C SER A 192 -4.61 18.74 -38.45
N THR A 193 -3.76 19.42 -39.18
CA THR A 193 -3.62 20.88 -39.14
C THR A 193 -4.91 21.54 -38.68
N LEU A 194 -4.85 22.38 -37.63
CA LEU A 194 -5.88 23.40 -37.42
C LEU A 194 -5.80 24.35 -38.62
N SER A 195 -6.45 23.95 -39.72
CA SER A 195 -7.01 24.89 -40.66
C SER A 195 -8.03 25.69 -39.88
N GLU A 196 -7.95 27.01 -39.96
CA GLU A 196 -8.99 27.92 -39.47
C GLU A 196 -10.32 27.57 -40.13
N ASP A 197 -11.05 26.61 -39.58
CA ASP A 197 -12.48 26.53 -39.76
C ASP A 197 -13.12 26.16 -38.42
N ASN A 198 -13.80 27.14 -37.85
CA ASN A 198 -14.44 27.10 -36.55
C ASN A 198 -15.76 26.32 -36.59
N SER A 199 -15.73 25.06 -37.04
CA SER A 199 -16.90 24.19 -36.96
C SER A 199 -16.54 22.77 -36.51
N THR A 200 -17.06 22.45 -35.32
CA THR A 200 -17.09 21.15 -34.63
C THR A 200 -15.75 20.57 -34.16
N VAL A 201 -15.17 21.19 -33.12
CA VAL A 201 -14.33 20.45 -32.16
C VAL A 201 -15.27 19.74 -31.19
N GLU A 202 -15.34 18.41 -31.21
CA GLU A 202 -16.02 17.64 -30.16
C GLU A 202 -15.33 17.94 -28.83
N ARG A 203 -16.00 18.70 -27.96
CA ARG A 203 -15.49 19.02 -26.62
C ARG A 203 -15.53 17.74 -25.80
N LEU A 204 -14.37 17.26 -25.36
CA LEU A 204 -14.28 16.18 -24.39
C LEU A 204 -15.11 16.53 -23.15
N THR A 205 -15.86 15.55 -22.65
CA THR A 205 -16.59 15.70 -21.39
C THR A 205 -15.59 15.85 -20.23
N PRO A 206 -15.98 16.47 -19.10
CA PRO A 206 -15.12 16.57 -17.92
C PRO A 206 -14.59 15.22 -17.42
N ALA A 207 -15.36 14.13 -17.58
CA ALA A 207 -14.93 12.77 -17.25
C ALA A 207 -13.81 12.28 -18.19
N GLN A 208 -13.95 12.50 -19.50
CA GLN A 208 -12.91 12.16 -20.48
C GLN A 208 -11.63 12.98 -20.24
N LEU A 209 -11.75 14.27 -19.91
CA LEU A 209 -10.61 15.12 -19.53
C LEU A 209 -9.91 14.63 -18.26
N ARG A 210 -10.66 14.28 -17.22
CA ARG A 210 -10.11 13.71 -15.98
C ARG A 210 -9.36 12.41 -16.26
N SER A 211 -9.95 11.50 -17.03
CA SER A 211 -9.34 10.22 -17.37
C SER A 211 -8.06 10.38 -18.19
N VAL A 212 -8.01 11.33 -19.13
CA VAL A 212 -6.80 11.65 -19.92
C VAL A 212 -5.68 12.19 -19.03
N VAL A 213 -5.99 13.07 -18.07
CA VAL A 213 -4.99 13.63 -17.15
C VAL A 213 -4.43 12.55 -16.22
N VAL A 214 -5.27 11.68 -15.66
CA VAL A 214 -4.84 10.57 -14.79
C VAL A 214 -3.97 9.57 -15.56
N ALA A 215 -4.40 9.18 -16.77
CA ALA A 215 -3.63 8.28 -17.64
C ALA A 215 -2.26 8.85 -18.03
N ALA A 216 -2.16 10.16 -18.22
CA ALA A 216 -0.90 10.83 -18.53
C ALA A 216 0.06 10.83 -17.32
N ILE A 217 -0.45 11.07 -16.11
CA ILE A 217 0.34 11.04 -14.87
C ILE A 217 0.89 9.62 -14.61
N GLN A 218 0.06 8.58 -14.72
CA GLN A 218 0.47 7.20 -14.44
C GLN A 218 1.44 6.62 -15.49
N ARG A 219 1.26 6.95 -16.78
CA ARG A 219 2.26 6.62 -17.81
C ARG A 219 3.60 7.30 -17.54
N TRP A 220 3.59 8.48 -16.92
CA TRP A 220 4.81 9.21 -16.55
C TRP A 220 5.53 8.58 -15.35
N GLU A 221 4.82 8.12 -14.33
CA GLU A 221 5.41 7.38 -13.20
C GLU A 221 6.06 6.06 -13.64
N ALA A 222 5.40 5.31 -14.53
CA ALA A 222 5.92 4.06 -15.08
C ALA A 222 7.13 4.28 -16.02
N ALA A 223 7.16 5.39 -16.76
CA ALA A 223 8.26 5.71 -17.68
C ALA A 223 9.52 6.21 -16.95
N ILE A 224 9.38 6.95 -15.84
CA ILE A 224 10.52 7.46 -15.05
C ILE A 224 11.28 6.32 -14.37
N ASN A 225 10.59 5.27 -13.92
CA ASN A 225 11.23 4.14 -13.23
C ASN A 225 12.10 3.25 -14.15
N ASN A 226 12.05 3.45 -15.48
CA ASN A 226 12.71 2.57 -16.46
C ASN A 226 13.67 3.28 -17.44
N VAL A 227 14.03 4.55 -17.22
CA VAL A 227 14.90 5.30 -18.13
C VAL A 227 16.13 5.86 -17.42
N GLU A 228 17.33 5.44 -17.83
CA GLU A 228 18.56 6.19 -17.58
C GLU A 228 18.54 7.47 -18.45
N ILE A 229 18.27 8.62 -17.83
CA ILE A 229 18.11 9.90 -18.54
C ILE A 229 19.48 10.50 -18.88
N THR A 230 19.97 10.32 -20.11
CA THR A 230 21.04 11.15 -20.68
C THR A 230 20.44 12.28 -21.52
N GLN A 231 20.36 13.47 -20.91
CA GLN A 231 20.29 14.81 -21.53
C GLN A 231 19.21 15.09 -22.58
N ALA A 232 17.94 15.16 -22.18
CA ALA A 232 16.94 15.87 -22.98
C ALA A 232 16.06 16.78 -22.12
N LEU A 233 16.05 18.08 -22.45
CA LEU A 233 15.17 19.12 -21.88
C LEU A 233 13.87 19.14 -22.69
N TRP A 234 12.74 18.83 -22.05
CA TRP A 234 11.41 18.84 -22.68
C TRP A 234 10.49 19.76 -21.88
N THR A 235 9.62 20.51 -22.57
CA THR A 235 8.67 21.44 -21.96
C THR A 235 7.25 21.08 -22.41
N VAL A 236 6.29 21.00 -21.46
CA VAL A 236 4.86 20.83 -21.73
C VAL A 236 4.10 21.97 -21.04
N ASP A 237 3.30 22.72 -21.81
CA ASP A 237 2.51 23.85 -21.31
C ASP A 237 1.02 23.44 -21.25
N PHE A 238 0.38 23.57 -20.08
CA PHE A 238 -1.08 23.38 -19.91
C PHE A 238 -1.78 24.72 -19.66
N ARG A 239 -2.98 24.91 -20.21
CA ARG A 239 -3.88 26.04 -19.88
C ARG A 239 -4.69 25.70 -18.62
N ILE A 240 -4.61 26.53 -17.58
CA ILE A 240 -5.37 26.35 -16.31
C ILE A 240 -6.82 26.87 -16.39
N ALA A 241 -7.22 27.57 -17.45
CA ALA A 241 -8.58 28.12 -17.61
C ALA A 241 -9.71 27.05 -17.62
N ASP A 242 -9.35 25.77 -17.73
CA ASP A 242 -10.28 24.64 -17.75
C ASP A 242 -10.45 23.93 -16.37
N LEU A 243 -9.84 24.44 -15.29
CA LEU A 243 -9.87 23.82 -13.95
C LEU A 243 -10.07 24.84 -12.81
N PRO A 244 -11.25 25.48 -12.66
CA PRO A 244 -11.49 26.37 -11.54
C PRO A 244 -11.55 25.59 -10.21
N GLY A 245 -10.69 25.97 -9.25
CA GLY A 245 -10.77 25.49 -7.85
C GLY A 245 -9.83 24.34 -7.47
N THR A 246 -8.92 23.92 -8.34
CA THR A 246 -7.99 22.82 -8.05
C THR A 246 -6.77 23.32 -7.26
N GLN A 247 -6.56 22.81 -6.04
CA GLN A 247 -5.32 23.03 -5.28
C GLN A 247 -4.22 22.09 -5.77
N LEU A 248 -3.09 22.66 -6.20
CA LEU A 248 -1.86 21.94 -6.49
C LEU A 248 -0.79 22.38 -5.48
N GLY A 249 -0.28 21.46 -4.67
CA GLY A 249 0.77 21.75 -3.68
C GLY A 249 0.42 22.83 -2.65
N GLY A 250 -0.86 22.98 -2.29
CA GLY A 250 -1.32 23.94 -1.27
C GLY A 250 -1.47 25.40 -1.72
N THR A 251 -1.30 25.71 -3.00
CA THR A 251 -1.46 27.09 -3.53
C THR A 251 -2.69 27.21 -4.42
N TYR A 252 -3.48 28.28 -4.24
CA TYR A 252 -4.65 28.60 -5.07
C TYR A 252 -4.20 29.31 -6.36
N VAL A 253 -4.65 28.85 -7.53
CA VAL A 253 -4.27 29.44 -8.82
C VAL A 253 -5.52 29.72 -9.65
N GLU A 254 -5.84 31.01 -9.87
CA GLU A 254 -7.02 31.43 -10.64
C GLU A 254 -6.80 31.44 -12.17
N SER A 255 -5.57 31.64 -12.64
CA SER A 255 -5.17 31.47 -14.04
C SER A 255 -3.64 31.44 -14.17
N GLY A 256 -3.09 30.65 -15.09
CA GLY A 256 -1.64 30.60 -15.35
C GLY A 256 -1.23 29.46 -16.30
N VAL A 257 0.07 29.34 -16.55
CA VAL A 257 0.70 28.20 -17.22
C VAL A 257 1.53 27.45 -16.19
N VAL A 258 1.30 26.14 -16.04
CA VAL A 258 2.22 25.27 -15.31
C VAL A 258 3.31 24.86 -16.29
N ARG A 259 4.56 25.17 -15.96
CA ARG A 259 5.71 24.71 -16.73
C ARG A 259 6.53 23.76 -15.85
N ILE A 260 6.77 22.58 -16.39
CA ILE A 260 7.53 21.52 -15.73
C ILE A 260 8.89 21.42 -16.45
N ASP A 261 9.96 21.68 -15.71
CA ASP A 261 11.33 21.62 -16.19
C ASP A 261 11.99 20.36 -15.62
N VAL A 262 12.37 19.43 -16.50
CA VAL A 262 13.08 18.21 -16.12
C VAL A 262 14.54 18.33 -16.52
N ASN A 263 15.46 18.15 -15.57
CA ASN A 263 16.90 18.05 -15.85
C ASN A 263 17.48 16.77 -15.24
N GLY A 264 18.74 16.46 -15.55
CA GLY A 264 19.42 15.25 -15.07
C GLY A 264 19.61 15.15 -13.55
N ALA A 265 19.07 16.08 -12.76
CA ALA A 265 19.07 16.08 -11.30
C ALA A 265 17.67 15.94 -10.67
N GLY A 266 16.59 15.89 -11.47
CA GLY A 266 15.21 15.71 -11.00
C GLY A 266 14.16 16.53 -11.75
N VAL A 267 12.93 16.53 -11.23
CA VAL A 267 11.79 17.29 -11.76
C VAL A 267 11.59 18.57 -10.94
N GLY A 268 11.69 19.72 -11.59
CA GLY A 268 11.26 21.01 -11.05
C GLY A 268 9.97 21.47 -11.71
N TRP A 269 9.12 22.19 -10.99
CA TRP A 269 7.92 22.80 -11.56
C TRP A 269 7.84 24.26 -11.14
N PHE A 270 7.33 25.12 -12.04
CA PHE A 270 7.00 26.49 -11.71
C PHE A 270 5.64 26.87 -12.31
N ILE A 271 5.01 27.85 -11.66
CA ILE A 271 3.72 28.40 -12.05
C ILE A 271 3.97 29.82 -12.53
N ASP A 272 3.79 30.08 -13.83
CA ASP A 272 3.79 31.45 -14.35
C ASP A 272 2.38 32.03 -14.21
N GLN A 273 2.25 33.06 -13.38
CA GLN A 273 0.99 33.78 -13.19
C GLN A 273 0.93 35.08 -14.02
N THR A 274 1.85 35.31 -14.97
CA THR A 274 1.72 36.46 -15.86
C THR A 274 0.51 36.30 -16.79
N PRO A 275 -0.42 37.28 -16.84
CA PRO A 275 -1.56 37.24 -17.75
C PRO A 275 -1.07 37.22 -19.19
N LEU A 276 -1.43 36.19 -19.95
CA LEU A 276 -1.11 36.12 -21.38
C LEU A 276 -1.96 37.16 -22.12
N THR A 277 -1.33 38.19 -22.69
CA THR A 277 -1.93 38.93 -23.81
C THR A 277 -1.79 38.08 -25.08
N ASP A 278 -2.79 38.14 -25.95
CA ASP A 278 -3.14 37.17 -27.02
C ASP A 278 -2.03 36.77 -28.03
N GLU A 279 -0.82 37.33 -27.97
CA GLU A 279 0.23 37.14 -29.00
C GLU A 279 1.25 36.03 -28.73
N ARG A 280 1.26 35.38 -27.57
CA ARG A 280 2.19 34.27 -27.27
C ARG A 280 1.52 32.90 -27.39
N ILE A 281 0.96 32.62 -28.56
CA ILE A 281 0.45 31.29 -28.91
C ILE A 281 1.65 30.36 -29.19
N ALA A 282 1.61 29.20 -28.53
CA ALA A 282 2.40 27.98 -28.73
C ALA A 282 3.61 28.09 -29.67
N ARG A 283 4.81 28.21 -29.09
CA ARG A 283 6.05 27.81 -29.79
C ARG A 283 6.59 26.57 -29.12
N THR A 284 6.52 25.44 -29.81
CA THR A 284 7.41 24.32 -29.53
C THR A 284 8.81 24.75 -29.95
N ARG A 285 9.68 25.13 -29.00
CA ARG A 285 11.09 25.34 -29.30
C ARG A 285 11.84 24.07 -28.92
N VAL A 286 12.22 23.29 -29.93
CA VAL A 286 13.29 22.31 -29.77
C VAL A 286 14.60 23.10 -29.89
N ASP A 287 15.23 23.44 -28.78
CA ASP A 287 16.60 23.93 -28.81
C ASP A 287 17.54 22.72 -28.83
N ASP A 288 18.18 22.48 -29.97
CA ASP A 288 19.19 21.42 -30.15
C ASP A 288 20.57 21.77 -29.54
N GLY A 289 20.62 22.83 -28.74
CA GLY A 289 21.83 23.27 -28.03
C GLY A 289 22.90 23.91 -28.92
N SER A 290 22.68 24.13 -30.22
CA SER A 290 23.74 24.62 -31.12
C SER A 290 23.78 26.14 -31.37
N ASP A 291 22.71 26.90 -31.12
CA ASP A 291 22.73 28.35 -31.35
C ASP A 291 23.08 29.17 -30.10
N ARG A 292 24.38 29.19 -29.78
CA ARG A 292 24.99 30.24 -28.95
C ARG A 292 25.76 31.23 -29.81
N SER A 293 25.10 31.92 -30.75
CA SER A 293 25.67 33.17 -31.25
C SER A 293 24.66 34.10 -31.93
N ARG A 294 24.14 35.07 -31.19
CA ARG A 294 24.00 36.46 -31.67
C ARG A 294 23.86 37.42 -30.49
N ASN A 295 24.69 38.47 -30.56
CA ASN A 295 25.02 39.45 -29.52
C ASN A 295 23.85 40.17 -28.84
N PRO A 296 24.08 40.70 -27.62
CA PRO A 296 23.15 41.59 -26.93
C PRO A 296 23.18 43.00 -27.54
N PRO A 297 22.07 43.75 -27.56
CA PRO A 297 22.16 45.20 -27.64
C PRO A 297 22.64 45.74 -26.28
N VAL A 298 23.83 46.31 -26.35
CA VAL A 298 24.48 47.33 -25.52
C VAL A 298 23.57 48.05 -24.53
N ALA A 299 24.09 48.20 -23.31
CA ALA A 299 23.58 49.01 -22.23
C ALA A 299 23.30 50.47 -22.62
N ASP A 300 22.19 51.01 -22.14
CA ASP A 300 22.24 52.33 -21.53
C ASP A 300 21.33 52.38 -20.31
N GLY A 301 21.94 52.67 -19.16
CA GLY A 301 21.27 52.86 -17.90
C GLY A 301 21.79 54.15 -17.30
N GLY A 302 20.91 55.10 -17.03
CA GLY A 302 21.27 56.29 -16.27
C GLY A 302 20.34 57.48 -16.44
N THR A 303 19.28 57.50 -15.63
CA THR A 303 18.76 58.65 -14.86
C THR A 303 19.05 60.09 -15.35
N SER A 304 17.99 60.90 -15.52
CA SER A 304 17.82 62.20 -14.82
C SER A 304 16.63 63.05 -15.32
N CYS A 305 15.64 63.23 -14.43
CA CYS A 305 14.99 64.49 -14.04
C CYS A 305 14.08 65.33 -14.99
N ARG A 306 12.81 65.45 -14.54
CA ARG A 306 11.93 66.64 -14.41
C ARG A 306 11.65 67.61 -15.58
N ARG A 307 10.33 67.82 -15.76
CA ARG A 307 9.54 69.05 -16.02
C ARG A 307 10.13 70.15 -16.90
N GLY A 308 9.33 70.56 -17.89
CA GLY A 308 9.40 71.86 -18.56
C GLY A 308 9.10 71.72 -20.03
#